data_AF-A0A2P8PW83-F1
#
_entry.id   AF-A0A2P8PW83-F1
#
_cell.length_a   1.000
_cell.length_b   1.000
_cell.length_c   1.000
_cell.angle_alpha   90.00
_cell.angle_beta   90.00
_cell.angle_gamma   90.00
#
_symmetry.space_group_name_H-M   'P 1'
#
loop_
_entity.id
_entity.type
_entity.pdbx_description
1 polymer ?
#
loop_
_entity_poly.entity_id
_entity_poly.type
_entity_poly.pdbx_seq_one_letter_code
_entity_poly.pdbx_strand_id
1 'polypeptide(L)'
;MTELDVATLQRRLVAFAAARNWEPYHTPKNLVAALSVEASELVEIFQWLTPEESARVMDDPKRAPRVRDEVADVLAYLLQLCDVLGVDVLAALDAKIDRNEGRFPVPE
;
A
#
# COMPACT_ATOMS: atom_id res chain seq x y z
N MET A 1 2.57 17.44 17.64
CA MET A 1 1.98 16.72 16.49
C MET A 1 2.17 15.26 16.78
N THR A 2 1.11 14.47 16.87
CA THR A 2 1.23 13.01 17.00
C THR A 2 1.91 12.50 15.73
N GLU A 3 3.04 11.81 15.88
CA GLU A 3 3.71 11.14 14.77
C GLU A 3 2.73 10.15 14.12
N LEU A 4 2.67 10.16 12.78
CA LEU A 4 1.90 9.18 12.04
C LEU A 4 2.72 7.89 11.95
N ASP A 5 2.25 6.84 12.62
CA ASP A 5 2.79 5.49 12.48
C ASP A 5 1.79 4.56 11.78
N VAL A 6 2.30 3.47 11.21
CA VAL A 6 1.51 2.50 10.44
C VAL A 6 0.40 1.87 11.28
N ALA A 7 0.67 1.54 12.54
CA ALA A 7 -0.31 0.94 13.42
C ALA A 7 -1.46 1.91 13.75
N THR A 8 -1.17 3.21 13.87
CA THR A 8 -2.15 4.28 14.04
C THR A 8 -3.03 4.42 12.80
N LEU A 9 -2.47 4.36 11.60
CA LEU A 9 -3.23 4.38 10.35
C LEU A 9 -4.09 3.12 10.18
N GLN A 10 -3.56 1.93 10.48
CA GLN A 10 -4.31 0.68 10.43
C GLN A 10 -5.51 0.70 11.38
N ARG A 11 -5.32 1.12 12.64
CA ARG A 11 -6.43 1.29 13.60
C ARG A 11 -7.49 2.27 13.09
N ARG A 12 -7.08 3.36 12.44
CA ARG A 12 -8.00 4.34 11.85
C ARG A 12 -8.81 3.72 10.69
N LEU A 13 -8.21 2.87 9.86
CA LEU A 13 -8.90 2.14 8.78
C LEU A 13 -9.92 1.14 9.33
N VAL A 14 -9.54 0.37 10.35
CA VAL A 14 -10.44 -0.58 11.03
C VAL A 14 -11.64 0.16 11.62
N ALA A 15 -11.41 1.26 12.34
CA ALA A 15 -12.48 2.09 12.89
C ALA A 15 -13.38 2.69 11.80
N PHE A 16 -12.80 3.10 10.67
CA PHE A 16 -13.55 3.61 9.52
C PHE A 16 -14.48 2.56 8.90
N ALA A 17 -14.01 1.32 8.76
CA ALA A 17 -14.78 0.19 8.25
C ALA A 17 -15.90 -0.22 9.22
N ALA A 18 -15.58 -0.29 10.52
CA ALA A 18 -16.54 -0.63 11.56
C ALA A 18 -17.69 0.39 11.66
N ALA A 19 -17.38 1.67 11.55
CA ALA A 19 -18.40 2.73 11.51
C ALA A 19 -19.39 2.61 10.33
N ARG A 20 -19.09 1.77 9.33
CA ARG A 20 -19.91 1.52 8.14
C ARG A 20 -20.44 0.10 8.07
N ASN A 21 -20.18 -0.75 9.07
CA ASN A 21 -20.50 -2.17 9.07
C ASN A 21 -19.92 -2.90 7.83
N TRP A 22 -18.68 -2.58 7.47
CA TRP A 22 -18.02 -3.16 6.29
C TRP A 22 -17.30 -4.48 6.57
N GLU A 23 -17.17 -4.88 7.83
CA GLU A 23 -16.52 -6.11 8.27
C GLU A 23 -16.98 -7.37 7.50
N PRO A 24 -18.27 -7.57 7.18
CA PRO A 24 -18.72 -8.72 6.38
C PRO A 24 -18.13 -8.78 4.97
N TYR A 25 -17.74 -7.64 4.40
CA TYR A 25 -17.16 -7.57 3.05
C TYR A 25 -15.63 -7.72 3.06
N HIS A 26 -14.99 -7.49 4.20
CA HIS A 26 -13.53 -7.54 4.39
C HIS A 26 -13.01 -8.97 4.58
N THR A 27 -13.47 -9.90 3.75
CA THR A 27 -12.86 -11.24 3.68
C THR A 27 -11.46 -11.13 3.06
N PRO A 28 -10.48 -11.98 3.44
CA PRO A 28 -9.14 -11.95 2.85
C PRO A 28 -9.15 -12.00 1.31
N LYS A 29 -10.06 -12.80 0.73
CA LYS A 29 -10.25 -12.91 -0.72
C LYS A 29 -10.69 -11.58 -1.36
N ASN A 30 -11.59 -10.85 -0.72
CA ASN A 30 -12.08 -9.58 -1.26
C ASN A 30 -11.02 -8.50 -1.10
N LEU A 31 -10.33 -8.46 0.04
CA LEU A 31 -9.28 -7.48 0.31
C LEU A 31 -8.08 -7.64 -0.63
N VAL A 32 -7.62 -8.88 -0.90
CA VAL A 32 -6.55 -9.10 -1.88
C VAL A 32 -6.98 -8.76 -3.30
N ALA A 33 -8.25 -8.99 -3.65
CA ALA A 33 -8.79 -8.58 -4.94
C ALA A 33 -8.83 -7.05 -5.07
N ALA A 34 -9.32 -6.33 -4.06
CA ALA A 34 -9.33 -4.87 -4.03
C ALA A 34 -7.90 -4.30 -4.10
N LEU A 35 -6.97 -4.83 -3.30
CA LEU A 35 -5.54 -4.48 -3.37
C LEU A 35 -4.97 -4.60 -4.79
N SER A 36 -5.33 -5.68 -5.51
CA SER A 36 -4.89 -5.88 -6.89
C SER A 36 -5.50 -4.87 -7.86
N VAL A 37 -6.72 -4.39 -7.61
CA VAL A 37 -7.37 -3.34 -8.41
C VAL A 37 -6.63 -2.02 -8.21
N GLU A 38 -6.42 -1.58 -6.97
CA GLU A 38 -5.73 -0.29 -6.72
C GLU A 38 -4.28 -0.29 -7.22
N ALA A 39 -3.58 -1.44 -7.11
CA ALA A 39 -2.26 -1.58 -7.73
C ALA A 39 -2.32 -1.44 -9.26
N SER A 40 -3.43 -1.86 -9.89
CA SER A 40 -3.65 -1.71 -11.33
C SER A 40 -4.06 -0.29 -11.71
N GLU A 41 -4.81 0.41 -10.86
CA GLU A 41 -5.11 1.84 -11.02
C GLU A 41 -3.82 2.67 -10.93
N LEU A 42 -2.91 2.33 -10.01
CA LEU A 42 -1.58 2.93 -9.98
C LEU A 42 -0.83 2.66 -11.29
N VAL A 43 -0.83 1.43 -11.81
CA VAL A 43 -0.20 1.09 -13.10
C VAL A 43 -0.78 1.90 -14.26
N GLU A 44 -2.10 2.14 -14.28
CA GLU A 44 -2.80 2.88 -15.33
C GLU A 44 -2.24 4.30 -15.53
N ILE A 45 -1.77 4.93 -14.46
CA ILE A 45 -1.14 6.26 -14.52
C ILE A 45 0.17 6.24 -15.32
N PHE A 46 0.92 5.13 -15.26
CA PHE A 46 2.27 4.99 -15.81
C PHE A 46 2.33 4.25 -17.14
N GLN A 47 1.32 3.44 -17.48
CA GLN A 47 1.39 2.42 -18.54
C GLN A 47 1.82 2.93 -19.94
N TRP A 48 1.60 4.21 -20.25
CA TRP A 48 1.95 4.83 -21.54
C TRP A 48 3.07 5.87 -21.45
N LEU A 49 3.70 6.02 -20.28
CA LEU A 49 4.80 6.96 -20.09
C LEU A 49 6.11 6.38 -20.61
N THR A 50 6.93 7.23 -21.21
CA THR A 50 8.35 6.94 -21.40
C THR A 50 9.09 6.86 -20.06
N PRO A 51 10.28 6.23 -20.00
CA PRO A 51 11.10 6.25 -18.79
C PRO A 51 11.34 7.66 -18.24
N GLU A 52 11.62 8.63 -19.12
CA GLU A 52 11.88 10.02 -18.71
C GLU A 52 10.63 10.72 -18.17
N GLU A 53 9.45 10.47 -18.75
CA GLU A 53 8.18 11.01 -18.27
C GLU A 53 7.76 10.36 -16.95
N SER A 54 7.90 9.03 -16.82
CA SER A 54 7.57 8.32 -15.57
C SER A 54 8.38 8.80 -14.37
N ALA A 55 9.66 9.11 -14.58
CA ALA A 55 10.53 9.69 -13.55
C ALA A 55 10.10 11.10 -13.09
N ARG A 56 9.33 11.82 -13.92
CA ARG A 56 8.82 13.18 -13.64
C ARG A 56 7.30 13.22 -13.48
N VAL A 57 6.65 12.07 -13.27
CA VAL A 57 5.18 11.98 -13.14
C VAL A 57 4.61 12.93 -12.08
N MET A 58 5.40 13.23 -11.04
CA MET A 58 5.00 14.09 -9.93
C MET A 58 5.03 15.59 -10.26
N ASP A 59 5.65 16.00 -11.37
CA ASP A 59 5.63 17.38 -11.87
C ASP A 59 4.33 17.69 -12.62
N ASP A 60 3.58 16.67 -13.06
CA ASP A 60 2.32 16.80 -13.75
C ASP A 60 1.17 17.06 -12.74
N PRO A 61 0.52 18.24 -12.75
CA PRO A 61 -0.51 18.58 -11.77
C PRO A 61 -1.77 17.72 -11.87
N LYS A 62 -1.95 16.96 -12.97
CA LYS A 62 -3.08 16.04 -13.14
C LYS A 62 -2.75 14.63 -12.65
N ARG A 63 -1.52 14.15 -12.87
CA ARG A 63 -1.11 12.80 -12.48
C ARG A 63 -0.64 12.71 -11.03
N ALA A 64 0.07 13.73 -10.54
CA ALA A 64 0.65 13.71 -9.21
C ALA A 64 -0.38 13.51 -8.07
N PRO A 65 -1.60 14.09 -8.11
CA PRO A 65 -2.63 13.77 -7.11
C PRO A 65 -3.06 12.31 -7.19
N ARG A 66 -3.34 11.80 -8.40
CA ARG A 66 -3.73 10.40 -8.61
C ARG A 66 -2.69 9.43 -8.07
N VAL A 67 -1.40 9.64 -8.33
CA VAL A 67 -0.32 8.79 -7.79
C VAL A 67 -0.38 8.73 -6.26
N ARG A 68 -0.66 9.85 -5.59
CA ARG A 68 -0.77 9.88 -4.12
C ARG A 68 -1.97 9.10 -3.63
N ASP A 69 -3.10 9.22 -4.31
CA ASP A 69 -4.33 8.53 -3.97
C ASP A 69 -4.15 7.01 -4.16
N GLU A 70 -3.70 6.54 -5.33
CA GLU A 70 -3.54 5.11 -5.59
C GLU A 70 -2.47 4.45 -4.70
N VAL A 71 -1.38 5.16 -4.39
CA VAL A 71 -0.38 4.67 -3.42
C VAL A 71 -1.00 4.53 -2.02
N ALA A 72 -1.85 5.49 -1.62
CA ALA A 72 -2.56 5.42 -0.34
C ALA A 72 -3.59 4.28 -0.32
N ASP A 73 -4.30 4.04 -1.42
CA ASP A 73 -5.31 2.98 -1.53
C ASP A 73 -4.67 1.59 -1.54
N VAL A 74 -3.56 1.40 -2.26
CA VAL A 74 -2.72 0.18 -2.16
C VAL A 74 -2.31 -0.08 -0.71
N LEU A 75 -1.79 0.94 -0.02
CA LEU A 75 -1.41 0.79 1.39
C LEU A 75 -2.63 0.49 2.26
N ALA A 76 -3.76 1.16 2.04
CA ALA A 76 -4.96 0.98 2.85
C ALA A 76 -5.51 -0.45 2.78
N TYR A 77 -5.58 -1.05 1.59
CA TYR A 77 -6.04 -2.43 1.47
C TYR A 77 -5.00 -3.44 1.96
N LEU A 78 -3.70 -3.16 1.82
CA LEU A 78 -2.67 -4.01 2.43
C LEU A 78 -2.80 -4.03 3.96
N LEU A 79 -2.99 -2.86 4.59
CA LEU A 79 -3.15 -2.78 6.04
C LEU A 79 -4.43 -3.46 6.54
N GLN A 80 -5.54 -3.33 5.80
CA GLN A 80 -6.79 -4.03 6.14
C GLN A 80 -6.66 -5.54 5.96
N LEU A 81 -5.96 -6.00 4.91
CA LEU A 81 -5.67 -7.42 4.71
C LEU A 81 -4.80 -7.97 5.85
N CYS A 82 -3.77 -7.23 6.25
CA CYS A 82 -2.90 -7.57 7.38
C CYS A 82 -3.68 -7.65 8.69
N ASP A 83 -4.62 -6.72 8.94
CA ASP A 83 -5.47 -6.75 10.14
C ASP A 83 -6.30 -8.04 10.21
N VAL A 84 -7.01 -8.38 9.13
CA VAL A 84 -7.86 -9.57 9.07
C VAL A 84 -7.05 -10.88 9.15
N LEU A 85 -5.81 -10.89 8.64
CA LEU A 85 -4.92 -12.05 8.70
C LEU A 85 -4.07 -12.12 9.97
N GLY A 86 -4.08 -11.09 10.83
CA GLY A 86 -3.20 -11.01 12.00
C GLY A 86 -1.72 -10.88 11.66
N VAL A 87 -1.39 -10.25 10.53
CA VAL A 87 0.00 -10.02 10.08
C VAL A 87 0.48 -8.66 10.59
N ASP A 88 1.56 -8.65 11.36
CA ASP A 88 2.31 -7.41 11.63
C ASP A 88 3.14 -7.05 10.40
N VAL A 89 2.70 -6.04 9.65
CA VAL A 89 3.33 -5.63 8.40
C VAL A 89 4.74 -5.08 8.59
N LEU A 90 5.01 -4.41 9.72
CA LEU A 90 6.33 -3.84 10.00
C LEU A 90 7.32 -4.95 10.33
N ALA A 91 6.94 -5.87 11.23
CA ALA A 91 7.77 -7.03 11.55
C ALA A 91 7.99 -7.94 10.32
N ALA A 92 6.97 -8.09 9.47
CA ALA A 92 7.08 -8.88 8.24
C ALA A 92 8.07 -8.25 7.23
N LEU A 93 8.06 -6.92 7.08
CA LEU A 93 8.98 -6.21 6.21
C LEU A 93 10.41 -6.21 6.76
N ASP A 94 10.59 -5.95 8.05
CA ASP A 94 11.87 -5.96 8.76
C ASP A 94 12.59 -7.31 8.57
N ALA A 95 11.92 -8.41 8.91
CA ALA A 95 12.46 -9.76 8.70
C ALA A 95 12.74 -10.06 7.22
N LYS A 96 11.99 -9.46 6.28
CA LYS A 96 12.22 -9.62 4.84
C LYS A 96 13.46 -8.86 4.36
N ILE A 97 13.74 -7.68 4.94
CA ILE A 97 14.94 -6.90 4.66
C ILE A 97 16.18 -7.69 5.11
N ASP A 98 16.21 -8.22 6.33
CA ASP A 98 17.32 -9.06 6.82
C ASP A 98 17.63 -10.22 5.86
N ARG A 99 16.58 -10.91 5.38
CA ARG A 99 16.73 -12.00 4.39
C ARG A 99 17.25 -11.51 3.04
N ASN A 100 16.89 -10.30 2.63
CA ASN A 100 17.35 -9.71 1.37
C ASN A 100 18.81 -9.28 1.46
N GLU A 101 19.25 -8.71 2.58
CA GLU A 101 20.66 -8.34 2.81
C GLU A 101 21.57 -9.56 2.74
N GLY A 102 21.16 -10.69 3.35
CA GLY A 102 21.89 -11.94 3.23
C GLY A 102 21.86 -12.56 1.82
N ARG A 103 20.77 -12.38 1.07
CA ARG A 103 20.61 -12.92 -0.29
C ARG A 103 21.36 -12.10 -1.35
N PHE A 104 21.48 -10.79 -1.14
CA PHE A 104 22.06 -9.83 -2.06
C PHE A 104 23.11 -8.97 -1.33
N PRO A 105 24.28 -9.54 -0.99
CA PRO A 105 25.32 -8.81 -0.28
C PRO A 105 25.89 -7.67 -1.14
N VAL A 106 26.40 -6.63 -0.48
CA VAL A 106 27.14 -5.55 -1.14
C VAL A 106 28.38 -6.15 -1.80
N PRO A 107 28.64 -5.88 -3.09
CA PRO A 107 29.91 -6.27 -3.72
C PRO A 107 31.10 -5.66 -2.98
N GLU A 108 32.18 -6.44 -2.82
CA GLU A 108 33.46 -5.93 -2.29
C GLU A 108 34.06 -4.83 -3.18
#